data_AF-A0A9E0HHH6-F1
#
_entry.id   AF-A0A9E0HHH6-F1
#
_cell.length_a   1.000
_cell.length_b   1.000
_cell.length_c   1.000
_cell.angle_alpha   90.00
_cell.angle_beta   90.00
_cell.angle_gamma   90.00
#
_symmetry.space_group_name_H-M   'P 1'
#
loop_
_entity.id
_entity.type
_entity.pdbx_description
1 polymer ?
#
loop_
_entity_poly.entity_id
_entity_poly.type
_entity_poly.pdbx_seq_one_letter_code
_entity_poly.pdbx_strand_id
1 'polypeptide(L)'
;MSGHPALVALAAKLDGFVARVEARHGDQLRCAPGCAACCQVALTITAVEADAIRAWAAEQPAAARAALAEHARAATPTRCAALDASDRCRIYPVRPLVCRSHGVPIRLGRGAATITACELNFTAAGPAAADPDCVLDQELVSTTLGVIDRAAGGGPREDLAAVLASLA
;
A
#
# COMPACT_ATOMS: atom_id res chain seq x y z
N MET A 1 -6.24 -7.79 -14.59
CA MET A 1 -6.22 -7.08 -13.31
C MET A 1 -7.38 -7.60 -12.49
N SER A 2 -7.10 -8.52 -11.58
CA SER A 2 -8.10 -9.12 -10.69
C SER A 2 -8.51 -8.09 -9.63
N GLY A 3 -9.80 -7.99 -9.34
CA GLY A 3 -10.35 -7.09 -8.32
C GLY A 3 -11.38 -6.10 -8.85
N HIS A 4 -12.04 -5.40 -7.93
CA HIS A 4 -13.12 -4.45 -8.26
C HIS A 4 -12.61 -3.33 -9.21
N PRO A 5 -13.28 -3.03 -10.35
CA PRO A 5 -12.77 -2.08 -11.35
C PRO A 5 -12.43 -0.69 -10.80
N ALA A 6 -13.23 -0.20 -9.85
CA ALA A 6 -12.97 1.10 -9.23
C ALA A 6 -11.72 1.10 -8.32
N LEU A 7 -11.43 -0.01 -7.64
CA LEU A 7 -10.22 -0.17 -6.83
C LEU A 7 -8.98 -0.17 -7.74
N VAL A 8 -9.06 -0.93 -8.83
CA VAL A 8 -8.05 -0.97 -9.89
C VAL A 8 -7.76 0.43 -10.44
N ALA A 9 -8.80 1.20 -10.77
CA ALA A 9 -8.65 2.56 -11.27
C ALA A 9 -8.04 3.51 -10.23
N LEU A 10 -8.41 3.39 -8.96
CA LEU A 10 -7.83 4.19 -7.88
C LEU A 10 -6.35 3.85 -7.64
N ALA A 11 -6.00 2.57 -7.66
CA ALA A 11 -4.62 2.12 -7.57
C ALA A 11 -3.76 2.68 -8.72
N ALA A 12 -4.25 2.62 -9.96
CA ALA A 12 -3.55 3.19 -11.11
C ALA A 12 -3.35 4.71 -11.01
N LYS A 13 -4.32 5.44 -10.45
CA LYS A 13 -4.18 6.89 -10.19
C LYS A 13 -3.11 7.17 -9.13
N LEU A 14 -3.04 6.36 -8.07
CA LEU A 14 -1.98 6.47 -7.06
C LEU A 14 -0.60 6.13 -7.64
N ASP A 15 -0.49 5.08 -8.45
CA ASP A 15 0.77 4.72 -9.09
C ASP A 15 1.27 5.86 -10.01
N GLY A 16 0.37 6.47 -10.78
CA GLY A 16 0.70 7.65 -11.60
C GLY A 16 1.04 8.90 -10.77
N PHE A 17 0.43 9.06 -9.58
CA PHE A 17 0.83 10.09 -8.62
C PHE A 17 2.26 9.86 -8.14
N VAL A 18 2.58 8.65 -7.67
CA VAL A 18 3.91 8.29 -7.16
C VAL A 18 4.97 8.49 -8.23
N ALA A 19 4.73 8.03 -9.46
CA ALA A 19 5.65 8.20 -10.58
C ALA A 19 5.97 9.69 -10.86
N ARG A 20 5.01 10.59 -10.68
CA ARG A 20 5.25 12.04 -10.79
C ARG A 20 6.13 12.57 -9.67
N VAL A 21 5.90 12.14 -8.43
CA VAL A 21 6.76 12.52 -7.29
C VAL A 21 8.19 12.01 -7.51
N GLU A 22 8.34 10.76 -7.95
CA GLU A 22 9.64 10.17 -8.28
C GLU A 22 10.37 10.94 -9.38
N ALA A 23 9.65 11.34 -10.44
CA ALA A 23 10.25 12.08 -11.54
C ALA A 23 10.76 13.48 -11.14
N ARG A 24 10.12 14.14 -10.17
CA ARG A 24 10.47 15.53 -9.78
C ARG A 24 11.31 15.64 -8.52
N HIS A 25 11.17 14.70 -7.60
CA HIS A 25 11.81 14.72 -6.29
C HIS A 25 12.58 13.43 -6.00
N GLY A 26 12.96 12.65 -7.02
CA GLY A 26 13.65 11.36 -6.85
C GLY A 26 14.97 11.46 -6.07
N ASP A 27 15.65 12.61 -6.11
CA ASP A 27 16.84 12.91 -5.30
C ASP A 27 16.54 13.04 -3.79
N GLN A 28 15.28 13.29 -3.44
CA GLN A 28 14.76 13.39 -2.08
C GLN A 28 14.03 12.12 -1.62
N LEU A 29 13.92 11.09 -2.48
CA LEU A 29 13.29 9.81 -2.16
C LEU A 29 14.33 8.71 -1.94
N ARG A 30 14.16 7.98 -0.84
CA ARG A 30 14.89 6.74 -0.50
C ARG A 30 14.04 5.49 -0.70
N CYS A 31 12.74 5.66 -1.00
CA CYS A 31 11.84 4.55 -1.28
C CYS A 31 12.20 3.90 -2.63
N ALA A 32 12.43 2.58 -2.61
CA ALA A 32 12.74 1.76 -3.77
C ALA A 32 12.38 0.29 -3.45
N PRO A 33 12.29 -0.62 -4.43
CA PRO A 33 12.19 -2.05 -4.16
C PRO A 33 13.28 -2.51 -3.18
N GLY A 34 12.90 -3.15 -2.07
CA GLY A 34 13.82 -3.53 -0.99
C GLY A 34 13.89 -2.54 0.17
N CYS A 35 13.28 -1.35 0.05
CA CYS A 35 13.07 -0.47 1.21
C CYS A 35 11.88 -1.00 2.04
N ALA A 36 12.14 -1.40 3.28
CA ALA A 36 11.16 -1.99 4.20
C ALA A 36 10.98 -1.19 5.51
N ALA A 37 11.50 0.03 5.60
CA ALA A 37 11.41 0.85 6.81
C ALA A 37 9.96 1.10 7.24
N CYS A 38 9.04 1.25 6.28
CA CYS A 38 7.61 1.40 6.54
C CYS A 38 6.84 0.08 6.69
N CYS A 39 7.45 -1.05 6.36
CA CYS A 39 6.82 -2.36 6.34
C CYS A 39 7.01 -3.10 7.67
N GLN A 40 6.90 -2.38 8.79
CA GLN A 40 7.19 -2.87 10.14
C GLN A 40 5.93 -3.03 11.01
N VAL A 41 4.73 -2.90 10.44
CA VAL A 41 3.46 -2.91 11.19
C VAL A 41 2.46 -3.92 10.67
N ALA A 42 1.67 -4.47 11.59
CA ALA A 42 0.44 -5.19 11.25
C ALA A 42 -0.53 -4.22 10.58
N LEU A 43 -0.94 -4.55 9.35
CA LEU A 43 -1.81 -3.70 8.55
C LEU A 43 -3.20 -4.32 8.50
N THR A 44 -4.22 -3.52 8.79
CA THR A 44 -5.60 -3.87 8.42
C THR A 44 -5.95 -3.23 7.08
N ILE A 45 -6.69 -3.94 6.24
CA ILE A 45 -7.10 -3.53 4.90
C ILE A 45 -8.61 -3.58 4.76
N THR A 46 -9.15 -2.92 3.75
CA THR A 46 -10.58 -3.00 3.43
C THR A 46 -10.95 -4.37 2.85
N ALA A 47 -12.22 -4.76 2.92
CA ALA A 47 -12.69 -6.03 2.37
C ALA A 47 -12.45 -6.09 0.86
N VAL A 48 -12.70 -4.99 0.14
CA VAL A 48 -12.43 -4.93 -1.31
C VAL A 48 -10.95 -5.09 -1.67
N GLU A 49 -10.03 -4.66 -0.80
CA GLU A 49 -8.59 -4.91 -0.98
C GLU A 49 -8.22 -6.37 -0.69
N ALA A 50 -8.82 -6.97 0.35
CA ALA A 50 -8.61 -8.38 0.66
C ALA A 50 -9.13 -9.29 -0.48
N ASP A 51 -10.30 -8.99 -1.03
CA ASP A 51 -10.85 -9.70 -2.19
C ASP A 51 -9.96 -9.57 -3.42
N ALA A 52 -9.37 -8.40 -3.67
CA ALA A 52 -8.41 -8.22 -4.75
C ALA A 52 -7.16 -9.08 -4.56
N ILE A 53 -6.66 -9.21 -3.33
CA ILE A 53 -5.54 -10.11 -2.99
C ILE A 53 -5.93 -11.57 -3.21
N ARG A 54 -7.10 -12.00 -2.73
CA ARG A 54 -7.61 -13.37 -2.91
C ARG A 54 -7.80 -13.72 -4.39
N ALA A 55 -8.36 -12.80 -5.18
CA ALA A 55 -8.55 -12.97 -6.61
C ALA A 55 -7.22 -13.07 -7.36
N TRP A 56 -6.25 -12.20 -7.06
CA TRP A 56 -4.92 -12.29 -7.64
C TRP A 56 -4.20 -13.57 -7.24
N ALA A 57 -4.32 -13.99 -5.99
CA ALA A 57 -3.74 -15.24 -5.50
C ALA A 57 -4.33 -16.44 -6.25
N ALA A 58 -5.64 -16.47 -6.50
CA ALA A 58 -6.30 -17.54 -7.25
C ALA A 58 -5.76 -17.74 -8.68
N GLU A 59 -5.19 -16.70 -9.29
CA GLU A 59 -4.52 -16.76 -10.60
C GLU A 59 -3.07 -17.26 -10.52
N GLN A 60 -2.50 -17.39 -9.31
CA GLN A 60 -1.14 -17.88 -9.13
C GLN A 60 -1.08 -19.42 -9.09
N PRO A 61 0.06 -20.03 -9.45
CA PRO A 61 0.27 -21.47 -9.27
C PRO A 61 0.01 -21.90 -7.83
N ALA A 62 -0.63 -23.06 -7.62
CA ALA A 62 -0.97 -23.58 -6.29
C ALA A 62 0.25 -23.60 -5.34
N ALA A 63 1.43 -23.99 -5.84
CA ALA A 63 2.67 -23.97 -5.08
C ALA A 63 3.08 -22.55 -4.63
N ALA A 64 2.90 -21.53 -5.49
CA ALA A 64 3.21 -20.15 -5.16
C ALA A 64 2.24 -19.60 -4.09
N ARG A 65 0.95 -19.93 -4.18
CA ARG A 65 -0.04 -19.58 -3.15
C ARG A 65 0.26 -20.23 -1.82
N ALA A 66 0.51 -21.54 -1.81
CA ALA A 66 0.87 -22.29 -0.61
C ALA A 66 2.14 -21.72 0.05
N ALA A 67 3.17 -21.39 -0.74
CA ALA A 67 4.38 -20.76 -0.24
C ALA A 67 4.14 -19.36 0.32
N LEU A 68 3.17 -18.60 -0.22
CA LEU A 68 2.78 -17.28 0.32
C LEU A 68 2.05 -17.44 1.65
N ALA A 69 1.10 -18.37 1.73
CA ALA A 69 0.35 -18.66 2.95
C ALA A 69 1.25 -19.19 4.08
N GLU A 70 2.16 -20.12 3.78
CA GLU A 70 3.13 -20.63 4.75
C GLU A 70 4.03 -19.52 5.29
N HIS A 71 4.55 -18.68 4.41
CA HIS A 71 5.37 -17.54 4.80
C HIS A 71 4.61 -16.57 5.71
N ALA A 72 3.35 -16.26 5.39
CA ALA A 72 2.52 -15.39 6.22
C ALA A 72 2.23 -16.00 7.60
N ARG A 73 2.04 -17.33 7.69
CA ARG A 73 1.89 -18.05 8.97
C ARG A 73 3.16 -18.02 9.83
N ALA A 74 4.32 -17.99 9.19
CA ALA A 74 5.61 -17.90 9.87
C ALA A 74 6.07 -16.46 10.17
N ALA A 75 5.31 -15.44 9.73
CA ALA A 75 5.70 -14.04 9.88
C ALA A 75 5.61 -13.56 11.34
N THR A 76 6.54 -12.69 11.74
CA THR A 76 6.52 -12.04 13.05
C THR A 76 5.67 -10.76 13.03
N PRO A 77 5.06 -10.35 14.16
CA PRO A 77 4.25 -9.12 14.21
C PRO A 77 5.02 -7.83 13.91
N THR A 78 6.35 -7.90 13.96
CA THR A 78 7.27 -6.77 13.76
C THR A 78 7.54 -6.45 12.29
N ARG A 79 7.10 -7.30 11.36
CA ARG A 79 7.37 -7.13 9.93
C ARG A 79 6.16 -7.54 9.09
N CYS A 80 5.95 -6.85 7.98
CA CYS A 80 4.86 -7.15 7.07
C CYS A 80 4.94 -8.61 6.58
N ALA A 81 3.86 -9.36 6.75
CA ALA A 81 3.74 -10.77 6.35
C ALA A 81 3.81 -11.01 4.84
N ALA A 82 3.82 -9.95 4.03
CA ALA A 82 3.99 -10.03 2.58
C ALA A 82 5.45 -9.93 2.12
N LEU A 83 6.39 -9.56 3.00
CA LEU A 83 7.77 -9.31 2.61
C LEU A 83 8.63 -10.57 2.68
N ASP A 84 9.32 -10.94 1.60
CA ASP A 84 10.29 -12.04 1.61
C ASP A 84 11.58 -11.72 2.37
N ALA A 85 12.53 -12.65 2.44
CA ALA A 85 13.80 -12.45 3.16
C ALA A 85 14.70 -11.35 2.57
N SER A 86 14.40 -10.83 1.38
CA SER A 86 15.15 -9.77 0.70
C SER A 86 14.40 -8.44 0.69
N ASP A 87 13.44 -8.25 1.60
CA ASP A 87 12.61 -7.05 1.70
C ASP A 87 11.78 -6.74 0.44
N ARG A 88 11.46 -7.77 -0.36
CA ARG A 88 10.60 -7.64 -1.55
C ARG A 88 9.18 -8.09 -1.21
N CYS A 89 8.20 -7.27 -1.61
CA CYS A 89 6.79 -7.60 -1.39
C CYS A 89 6.33 -8.68 -2.37
N ARG A 90 5.86 -9.81 -1.83
CA ARG A 90 5.36 -10.97 -2.59
C ARG A 90 3.99 -10.73 -3.24
N ILE A 91 3.26 -9.71 -2.80
CA ILE A 91 1.98 -9.26 -3.39
C ILE A 91 2.10 -7.91 -4.09
N TYR A 92 3.31 -7.53 -4.54
CA TYR A 92 3.59 -6.20 -5.11
C TYR A 92 2.52 -5.67 -6.10
N PRO A 93 2.00 -6.48 -7.04
CA PRO A 93 0.99 -6.04 -8.02
C PRO A 93 -0.36 -5.64 -7.40
N VAL A 94 -0.72 -6.25 -6.26
CA VAL A 94 -1.99 -6.04 -5.55
C VAL A 94 -1.78 -5.47 -4.15
N ARG A 95 -0.70 -4.69 -3.97
CA ARG A 95 -0.45 -3.97 -2.71
C ARG A 95 -1.65 -3.09 -2.35
N PRO A 96 -2.10 -3.12 -1.08
CA PRO A 96 -3.11 -2.20 -0.56
C PRO A 96 -2.77 -0.73 -0.85
N LEU A 97 -3.78 0.14 -0.94
CA LEU A 97 -3.59 1.53 -1.34
C LEU A 97 -2.70 2.30 -0.37
N VAL A 98 -2.80 2.00 0.93
CA VAL A 98 -1.91 2.58 1.94
C VAL A 98 -0.44 2.25 1.68
N CYS A 99 -0.12 1.06 1.14
CA CYS A 99 1.24 0.71 0.77
C CYS A 99 1.72 1.40 -0.51
N ARG A 100 0.79 1.90 -1.34
CA ARG A 100 1.10 2.67 -2.57
C ARG A 100 1.32 4.14 -2.28
N SER A 101 0.57 4.70 -1.33
CA SER A 101 0.73 6.08 -0.88
C SER A 101 1.80 6.26 0.19
N HIS A 102 2.26 5.18 0.83
CA HIS A 102 3.29 5.30 1.85
C HIS A 102 4.64 5.75 1.24
N GLY A 103 5.22 6.79 1.83
CA GLY A 103 6.54 7.31 1.45
C GLY A 103 6.51 8.62 0.68
N VAL A 104 5.48 8.88 -0.12
CA VAL A 104 5.33 10.18 -0.78
C VAL A 104 4.86 11.25 0.23
N PRO A 105 5.04 12.55 -0.08
CA PRO A 105 4.47 13.61 0.71
C PRO A 105 2.94 13.48 0.79
N ILE A 106 2.41 13.40 1.99
CA ILE A 106 0.97 13.32 2.27
C ILE A 106 0.55 14.51 3.13
N ARG A 107 -0.65 15.02 2.87
CA ARG A 107 -1.30 16.03 3.69
C ARG A 107 -2.19 15.35 4.71
N LEU A 108 -1.95 15.62 6.00
CA LEU A 108 -2.79 15.14 7.11
C LEU A 108 -3.62 16.29 7.69
N GLY A 109 -4.92 16.05 7.87
CA GLY A 109 -5.87 16.97 8.48
C GLY A 109 -6.51 17.98 7.50
N ARG A 110 -7.65 18.56 7.91
CA ARG A 110 -8.34 19.64 7.19
C ARG A 110 -7.80 21.00 7.67
N GLY A 111 -7.42 21.89 6.75
CA GLY A 111 -7.03 23.27 7.09
C GLY A 111 -5.52 23.47 7.26
N ALA A 112 -5.03 23.76 8.49
CA ALA A 112 -3.61 23.87 8.85
C ALA A 112 -2.91 22.50 8.78
N ALA A 113 -2.96 21.91 7.60
CA ALA A 113 -2.65 20.53 7.35
C ALA A 113 -1.13 20.35 7.30
N THR A 114 -0.62 19.46 8.14
CA THR A 114 0.80 19.10 8.14
C THR A 114 1.08 18.23 6.93
N ILE A 115 2.12 18.60 6.18
CA ILE A 115 2.67 17.73 5.14
C ILE A 115 3.71 16.84 5.83
N THR A 116 3.54 15.53 5.70
CA THR A 116 4.47 14.53 6.22
C THR A 116 4.89 13.56 5.12
N ALA A 117 5.98 12.83 5.31
CA ALA A 117 6.44 11.76 4.44
C ALA A 117 7.11 10.67 5.28
N CYS A 118 7.60 9.60 4.65
CA CYS A 118 8.48 8.65 5.32
C CYS A 118 9.69 9.38 5.91
N GLU A 119 10.13 8.99 7.10
CA GLU A 119 11.29 9.55 7.80
C GLU A 119 12.62 9.48 7.02
N LEU A 120 12.69 8.62 6.00
CA LEU A 120 13.85 8.51 5.11
C LEU A 120 13.78 9.46 3.92
N ASN A 121 12.61 10.04 3.62
CA ASN A 121 12.39 10.91 2.47
C ASN A 121 12.37 12.37 2.91
N PHE A 122 12.80 13.28 2.03
CA PHE A 122 12.83 14.72 2.29
C PHE A 122 13.60 15.12 3.56
N THR A 123 14.63 14.37 3.95
CA THR A 123 15.36 14.60 5.22
C THR A 123 16.13 15.91 5.27
N ALA A 124 16.51 16.46 4.11
CA ALA A 124 17.25 17.72 4.03
C ALA A 124 16.34 18.96 4.05
N ALA A 125 15.24 18.94 3.31
CA ALA A 125 14.37 20.11 3.08
C ALA A 125 13.00 20.02 3.80
N GLY A 126 12.65 18.85 4.32
CA GLY A 126 11.35 18.55 4.91
C GLY A 126 10.26 18.27 3.86
N PRO A 127 9.20 17.50 4.21
CA PRO A 127 8.14 17.13 3.28
C PRO A 127 7.38 18.32 2.66
N ALA A 128 7.38 19.47 3.32
CA ALA A 128 6.74 20.70 2.82
C ALA A 128 7.47 21.33 1.63
N ALA A 129 8.68 20.87 1.29
CA ALA A 129 9.43 21.33 0.12
C ALA A 129 8.97 20.66 -1.20
N ALA A 130 8.09 19.67 -1.14
CA ALA A 130 7.53 19.04 -2.34
C ALA A 130 6.65 20.02 -3.14
N ASP A 131 6.62 19.83 -4.46
CA ASP A 131 5.71 20.59 -5.33
C ASP A 131 4.25 20.40 -4.87
N PRO A 132 3.39 21.43 -4.94
CA PRO A 132 2.01 21.32 -4.47
C PRO A 132 1.20 20.16 -5.10
N ASP A 133 1.46 19.82 -6.36
CA ASP A 133 0.84 18.67 -7.06
C ASP A 133 1.56 17.32 -6.83
N CYS A 134 2.64 17.33 -6.04
CA CYS A 134 3.35 16.18 -5.49
C CYS A 134 3.02 15.93 -4.00
N VAL A 135 2.00 16.60 -3.46
CA VAL A 135 1.45 16.34 -2.12
C VAL A 135 0.11 15.62 -2.22
N LEU A 136 0.03 14.40 -1.69
CA LEU A 136 -1.16 13.57 -1.77
C LEU A 136 -2.16 13.96 -0.69
N ASP A 137 -3.44 14.10 -1.06
CA ASP A 137 -4.53 14.23 -0.11
C ASP A 137 -4.94 12.84 0.42
N GLN A 138 -4.44 12.48 1.61
CA GLN A 138 -4.70 11.17 2.22
C GLN A 138 -6.18 11.00 2.62
N GLU A 139 -6.89 12.08 2.96
CA GLU A 139 -8.30 12.02 3.32
C GLU A 139 -9.15 11.70 2.08
N LEU A 140 -8.85 12.32 0.94
CA LEU A 140 -9.51 12.03 -0.33
C LEU A 140 -9.31 10.57 -0.75
N VAL A 141 -8.08 10.04 -0.65
CA VAL A 141 -7.78 8.64 -0.97
C VAL A 141 -8.53 7.69 -0.05
N SER A 142 -8.49 7.94 1.27
CA SER A 142 -9.16 7.09 2.27
C SER A 142 -10.68 7.13 2.11
N THR A 143 -11.24 8.29 1.83
CA THR A 143 -12.68 8.47 1.58
C THR A 143 -13.11 7.75 0.31
N THR A 144 -12.34 7.88 -0.78
CA THR A 144 -12.63 7.23 -2.06
C THR A 144 -12.57 5.71 -1.91
N LEU A 145 -11.55 5.19 -1.22
CA LEU A 145 -11.44 3.76 -0.91
C LEU A 145 -12.65 3.27 -0.10
N GLY A 146 -13.07 4.01 0.92
CA GLY A 146 -14.25 3.65 1.73
C GLY A 146 -15.56 3.65 0.94
N VAL A 147 -15.71 4.51 -0.07
CA VAL A 147 -16.87 4.48 -0.99
C VAL A 147 -16.82 3.23 -1.87
N ILE A 148 -15.64 2.90 -2.42
CA ILE A 148 -15.45 1.71 -3.26
C ILE A 148 -15.73 0.44 -2.46
N ASP A 149 -15.20 0.35 -1.24
CA ASP A 149 -15.41 -0.80 -0.35
C ASP A 149 -16.90 -1.04 -0.08
N ARG A 150 -17.65 0.01 0.30
CA ARG A 150 -19.10 -0.10 0.48
C ARG A 150 -19.84 -0.50 -0.79
N ALA A 151 -19.44 0.02 -1.95
CA ALA A 151 -20.05 -0.32 -3.24
C ALA A 151 -19.79 -1.79 -3.64
N ALA A 152 -18.68 -2.36 -3.17
CA ALA A 152 -18.32 -3.77 -3.39
C ALA A 152 -19.00 -4.74 -2.41
N GLY A 153 -19.83 -4.24 -1.46
CA GLY A 153 -20.50 -5.04 -0.43
C GLY A 153 -20.05 -4.69 1.00
N GLY A 154 -18.89 -4.04 1.14
CA GLY A 154 -18.29 -3.67 2.42
C GLY A 154 -17.91 -4.86 3.29
N GLY A 155 -17.44 -4.57 4.50
CA GLY A 155 -17.09 -5.57 5.49
C GLY A 155 -16.27 -4.98 6.64
N PRO A 156 -16.00 -5.77 7.70
CA PRO A 156 -14.98 -5.38 8.67
C PRO A 156 -13.62 -5.26 7.97
N ARG A 157 -12.74 -4.39 8.49
CA ARG A 157 -11.34 -4.40 8.03
C ARG A 157 -10.71 -5.74 8.38
N GLU A 158 -9.95 -6.30 7.46
CA GLU A 158 -9.26 -7.58 7.62
C GLU A 158 -7.78 -7.37 7.93
N ASP A 159 -7.20 -8.21 8.78
CA ASP A 159 -5.76 -8.24 9.00
C ASP A 159 -5.05 -8.84 7.77
N LEU A 160 -4.07 -8.10 7.20
CA LEU A 160 -3.37 -8.52 5.99
C LEU A 160 -2.63 -9.86 6.19
N ALA A 161 -2.00 -10.08 7.34
CA ALA A 161 -1.29 -11.32 7.60
C ALA A 161 -2.25 -12.51 7.65
N ALA A 162 -3.42 -12.33 8.28
CA ALA A 162 -4.48 -13.33 8.31
C ALA A 162 -5.04 -13.64 6.90
N VAL A 163 -5.27 -12.61 6.07
CA VAL A 163 -5.70 -12.79 4.67
C VAL A 163 -4.68 -13.65 3.93
N LEU A 164 -3.39 -13.30 4.00
CA LEU A 164 -2.32 -14.02 3.31
C LEU A 164 -2.16 -15.46 3.81
N ALA A 165 -2.23 -15.68 5.11
CA ALA A 165 -2.15 -17.01 5.74
C ALA A 165 -3.28 -17.95 5.29
N SER A 166 -4.41 -17.40 4.83
CA SER A 166 -5.60 -18.14 4.39
C SER A 166 -5.65 -18.46 2.89
N LEU A 167 -4.64 -18.08 2.09
CA LEU A 167 -4.65 -18.23 0.62
C LEU A 167 -4.41 -19.67 0.11
N ALA A 168 -4.30 -20.65 1.00
CA ALA A 168 -3.98 -22.04 0.67
C ALA A 168 -5.08 -22.70 -0.17
#